data_AF-A0A942GV98-F1
#
_entry.id   AF-A0A942GV98-F1
#
_cell.length_a   1.000
_cell.length_b   1.000
_cell.length_c   1.000
_cell.angle_alpha   90.00
_cell.angle_beta   90.00
_cell.angle_gamma   90.00
#
_symmetry.space_group_name_H-M   'P 1'
#
loop_
_entity.id
_entity.type
_entity.pdbx_description
1 polymer ?
#
loop_
_entity_poly.entity_id
_entity_poly.type
_entity_poly.pdbx_seq_one_letter_code
_entity_poly.pdbx_strand_id
1 'polypeptide(L)'
;MDDPLTSEEADAIIDKVVERISRKKMEVPALLFFETHKPLSYVGSQFTVAMSPFIVPFFGYDRTRDAIRLLSKREYVDRLVNRLESSAQARNRRPAPELN
;
A
#
# COMPACT_ATOMS: atom_id res chain seq x y z
N MET A 1 9.28 11.18 19.67
CA MET A 1 8.73 9.81 19.71
C MET A 1 7.53 9.82 18.79
N ASP A 2 7.57 9.09 17.69
CA ASP A 2 6.37 8.90 16.86
C ASP A 2 5.47 7.89 17.59
N ASP A 3 4.25 8.28 17.96
CA ASP A 3 3.31 7.37 18.60
C ASP A 3 2.99 6.18 17.68
N PRO A 4 2.83 4.97 18.23
CA PRO A 4 2.43 3.81 17.46
C PRO A 4 1.02 4.02 16.88
N LEU A 5 0.87 3.78 15.56
CA LEU A 5 -0.43 3.79 14.90
C LEU A 5 -1.38 2.81 15.59
N THR A 6 -2.62 3.27 15.84
CA THR A 6 -3.72 2.38 16.20
C THR A 6 -4.12 1.53 15.00
N SER A 7 -4.81 0.40 15.25
CA SER A 7 -5.30 -0.46 14.16
C SER A 7 -6.24 0.29 13.22
N GLU A 8 -7.12 1.13 13.76
CA GLU A 8 -8.11 1.88 12.99
C GLU A 8 -7.46 2.94 12.09
N GLU A 9 -6.47 3.67 12.61
CA GLU A 9 -5.70 4.63 11.81
C GLU A 9 -4.94 3.94 10.69
N ALA A 10 -4.31 2.79 11.00
CA ALA A 10 -3.61 1.99 9.99
C ALA A 10 -4.57 1.55 8.88
N ASP A 11 -5.74 1.03 9.25
CA ASP A 11 -6.77 0.60 8.30
C ASP A 11 -7.27 1.77 7.43
N ALA A 12 -7.47 2.96 7.99
CA ALA A 12 -7.85 4.15 7.24
C ALA A 12 -6.76 4.63 6.26
N ILE A 13 -5.49 4.48 6.62
CA ILE A 13 -4.36 4.77 5.72
C ILE A 13 -4.29 3.73 4.61
N ILE A 14 -4.44 2.44 4.93
CA ILE A 14 -4.45 1.35 3.94
C ILE A 14 -5.53 1.60 2.89
N ASP A 15 -6.75 1.96 3.29
CA ASP A 15 -7.83 2.21 2.32
C ASP A 15 -7.49 3.34 1.35
N LYS A 16 -6.90 4.43 1.86
CA LYS A 16 -6.44 5.55 1.02
C LYS A 16 -5.33 5.13 0.06
N VAL A 17 -4.41 4.26 0.50
CA VAL A 17 -3.33 3.70 -0.34
C VAL A 17 -3.93 2.87 -1.47
N VAL A 18 -4.79 1.91 -1.14
CA VAL A 18 -5.47 1.03 -2.10
C VAL A 18 -6.25 1.87 -3.11
N GLU A 19 -7.05 2.83 -2.65
CA GLU A 19 -7.85 3.71 -3.52
C GLU A 19 -6.97 4.49 -4.52
N ARG A 20 -5.81 5.01 -4.09
CA ARG A 20 -4.86 5.72 -4.96
C ARG A 20 -4.23 4.79 -6.01
N ILE A 21 -3.83 3.60 -5.61
CA ILE A 21 -3.24 2.60 -6.51
C ILE A 21 -4.30 2.15 -7.53
N SER A 22 -5.52 1.86 -7.07
CA SER A 22 -6.63 1.43 -7.91
C SER A 22 -7.08 2.50 -8.89
N ARG A 23 -7.10 3.79 -8.52
CA ARG A 23 -7.37 4.88 -9.48
C ARG A 23 -6.40 4.88 -10.66
N LYS A 24 -5.15 4.48 -10.44
CA LYS A 24 -4.10 4.41 -11.47
C LYS A 24 -4.03 3.05 -12.18
N LYS A 25 -4.90 2.09 -11.83
CA LYS A 25 -4.88 0.69 -12.31
C LYS A 25 -3.54 -0.02 -12.03
N MET A 26 -2.92 0.30 -10.89
CA MET A 26 -1.58 -0.18 -10.51
C MET A 26 -1.62 -1.32 -9.49
N GLU A 27 -2.75 -1.99 -9.27
CA GLU A 27 -2.86 -3.04 -8.26
C GLU A 27 -1.90 -4.22 -8.54
N VAL A 28 -1.84 -4.68 -9.80
CA VAL A 28 -0.97 -5.80 -10.19
C VAL A 28 0.53 -5.46 -10.04
N PRO A 29 1.03 -4.32 -10.57
CA PRO A 29 2.40 -3.88 -10.30
C PRO A 29 2.71 -3.72 -8.81
N ALA A 30 1.77 -3.19 -8.01
CA ALA A 30 1.96 -3.01 -6.57
C ALA A 30 2.04 -4.36 -5.85
N LEU A 31 1.17 -5.31 -6.17
CA LEU A 31 1.21 -6.67 -5.61
C LEU A 31 2.54 -7.37 -5.95
N LEU A 32 2.98 -7.29 -7.21
CA LEU A 32 4.27 -7.85 -7.62
C LEU A 32 5.45 -7.21 -6.85
N PHE A 33 5.42 -5.90 -6.68
CA PHE A 33 6.42 -5.18 -5.89
C PHE A 33 6.46 -5.69 -4.45
N PHE A 34 5.31 -5.79 -3.78
CA PHE A 34 5.24 -6.28 -2.42
C PHE A 34 5.67 -7.74 -2.31
N GLU A 35 5.27 -8.62 -3.23
CA GLU A 35 5.64 -10.04 -3.24
C GLU A 35 7.16 -10.23 -3.36
N THR A 36 7.79 -9.49 -4.28
CA THR A 36 9.25 -9.55 -4.50
C THR A 36 10.05 -8.96 -3.34
N HIS A 37 9.46 -8.04 -2.58
CA HIS A 37 10.09 -7.38 -1.44
C HIS A 37 9.58 -7.86 -0.08
N LYS A 38 8.76 -8.92 -0.01
CA LYS A 38 8.31 -9.56 1.24
C LYS A 38 9.44 -9.83 2.25
N PRO A 39 10.65 -10.27 1.85
CA PRO A 39 11.76 -10.47 2.80
C PRO A 39 12.23 -9.17 3.46
N LEU A 40 12.06 -8.02 2.81
CA LEU A 40 12.53 -6.73 3.30
C LEU A 40 11.60 -6.13 4.36
N SER A 41 10.36 -6.60 4.49
CA SER A 41 9.48 -6.28 5.64
C SER A 41 10.07 -6.74 6.98
N TYR A 42 11.12 -7.58 6.97
CA TYR A 42 11.89 -7.99 8.15
C TYR A 42 12.99 -6.99 8.53
N VAL A 43 13.41 -6.12 7.60
CA VAL A 43 14.47 -5.13 7.83
C VAL A 43 13.82 -3.88 8.41
N GLY A 44 14.05 -3.62 9.70
CA GLY A 44 13.47 -2.50 10.44
C GLY A 44 13.84 -1.10 9.90
N SER A 45 13.58 -0.07 10.71
CA SER A 45 13.61 1.42 10.51
C SER A 45 14.36 2.07 9.34
N GLN A 46 15.34 1.44 8.70
CA GLN A 46 16.08 1.93 7.52
C GLN A 46 15.39 1.62 6.17
N PHE A 47 14.52 0.60 6.09
CA PHE A 47 13.80 0.26 4.85
C PHE A 47 12.90 1.42 4.36
N THR A 48 12.31 2.12 5.31
CA THR A 48 11.49 3.31 5.14
C THR A 48 12.16 4.42 4.31
N VAL A 49 13.42 4.75 4.62
CA VAL A 49 14.16 5.81 3.92
C VAL A 49 14.50 5.36 2.51
N ALA A 50 14.87 4.09 2.34
CA ALA A 50 15.15 3.50 1.03
C ALA A 50 13.91 3.47 0.12
N MET A 51 12.70 3.31 0.69
CA MET A 51 11.44 3.24 -0.07
C MET A 51 10.80 4.60 -0.34
N SER A 52 11.26 5.67 0.33
CA SER A 52 10.76 7.03 0.16
C SER A 52 10.64 7.51 -1.30
N PRO A 53 11.62 7.31 -2.21
CA PRO A 53 11.49 7.74 -3.61
C PRO A 53 10.32 7.07 -4.36
N PHE A 54 9.88 5.89 -3.93
CA PHE A 54 8.74 5.19 -4.54
C PHE A 54 7.41 5.59 -3.92
N ILE A 55 7.41 6.12 -2.70
CA ILE A 55 6.20 6.48 -1.94
C ILE A 55 5.82 7.94 -2.19
N VAL A 56 6.79 8.87 -2.13
CA VAL A 56 6.55 10.32 -2.27
C VAL A 56 5.72 10.69 -3.51
N PRO A 57 5.96 10.12 -4.72
CA PRO A 57 5.16 10.46 -5.91
C PRO A 57 3.68 10.08 -5.82
N PHE A 58 3.31 9.16 -4.93
CA PHE A 58 1.93 8.71 -4.76
C PHE A 58 1.24 9.37 -3.57
N PHE A 59 2.02 9.75 -2.54
CA PHE A 59 1.49 10.21 -1.25
C PHE A 59 1.73 11.70 -0.97
N GLY A 60 2.77 12.30 -1.55
CA GLY A 60 3.28 13.61 -1.19
C GLY A 60 4.09 13.57 0.10
N TYR A 61 4.98 14.55 0.32
CA TYR A 61 5.88 14.58 1.48
C TYR A 61 5.14 14.51 2.82
N ASP A 62 4.03 15.25 2.97
CA ASP A 62 3.27 15.31 4.23
C ASP A 62 2.66 13.96 4.64
N ARG A 63 2.22 13.16 3.66
CA ARG A 63 1.61 11.84 3.92
C ARG A 63 2.59 10.68 3.80
N THR A 64 3.83 10.97 3.42
CA THR A 64 4.88 9.95 3.36
C THR A 64 5.13 9.41 4.76
N ARG A 65 5.04 10.24 5.82
CA ARG A 65 5.15 9.79 7.22
C ARG A 65 4.16 8.69 7.59
N ASP A 66 2.90 8.81 7.18
CA ASP A 66 1.86 7.81 7.48
C ASP A 66 2.10 6.50 6.73
N ALA A 67 2.46 6.59 5.44
CA ALA A 67 2.82 5.42 4.63
C ALA A 67 4.07 4.71 5.19
N ILE A 68 5.05 5.48 5.64
CA ILE A 68 6.26 5.01 6.30
C ILE A 68 5.94 4.23 7.59
N ARG A 69 5.07 4.77 8.45
CA ARG A 69 4.66 4.13 9.70
C ARG A 69 3.91 2.81 9.44
N LEU A 70 3.10 2.78 8.38
CA LEU A 70 2.40 1.57 7.92
C LEU A 70 3.39 0.49 7.47
N LEU A 71 4.39 0.84 6.67
CA LEU A 71 5.41 -0.11 6.21
C LEU A 71 6.35 -0.60 7.31
N SER A 72 6.36 0.07 8.47
CA SER A 72 7.22 -0.28 9.61
C SER A 72 6.73 -1.49 10.41
N LYS A 73 5.49 -1.95 10.19
CA LYS A 73 4.95 -3.18 10.82
C LYS A 73 4.48 -4.16 9.76
N ARG A 74 5.02 -5.39 9.79
CA ARG A 74 4.66 -6.49 8.89
C ARG A 74 3.15 -6.72 8.81
N GLU A 75 2.46 -6.66 9.94
CA GLU A 75 1.01 -6.85 10.02
C GLU A 75 0.25 -5.86 9.11
N TYR A 76 0.62 -4.59 9.08
CA TYR A 76 -0.08 -3.60 8.25
C TYR A 76 0.27 -3.73 6.76
N VAL A 77 1.49 -4.19 6.45
CA VAL A 77 1.88 -4.55 5.07
C VAL A 77 1.04 -5.72 4.57
N ASP A 78 0.88 -6.78 5.37
CA ASP A 78 0.05 -7.93 5.03
C ASP A 78 -1.41 -7.52 4.79
N ARG A 79 -1.97 -6.65 5.66
CA ARG A 79 -3.31 -6.09 5.47
C ARG A 79 -3.43 -5.28 4.18
N LEU A 80 -2.42 -4.47 3.85
CA LEU A 80 -2.38 -3.71 2.59
C LEU A 80 -2.37 -4.63 1.37
N VAL A 81 -1.52 -5.66 1.36
CA VAL A 81 -1.45 -6.65 0.27
C VAL A 81 -2.80 -7.35 0.10
N ASN A 82 -3.43 -7.80 1.17
CA ASN A 82 -4.74 -8.46 1.12
C ASN A 82 -5.83 -7.55 0.53
N ARG A 83 -5.84 -6.25 0.88
CA ARG A 83 -6.81 -5.29 0.31
C ARG A 83 -6.53 -4.97 -1.16
N LEU A 84 -5.25 -4.87 -1.55
CA LEU A 84 -4.86 -4.71 -2.95
C LEU A 84 -5.28 -5.91 -3.81
N GLU A 85 -5.08 -7.12 -3.30
CA GLU A 85 -5.49 -8.35 -3.97
C GLU A 85 -7.01 -8.39 -4.16
N SER A 86 -7.77 -8.08 -3.09
CA SER A 86 -9.22 -7.97 -3.14
C SER A 86 -9.69 -6.93 -4.18
N SER A 87 -9.04 -5.77 -4.24
CA SER A 87 -9.33 -4.73 -5.25
C SER A 87 -9.04 -5.20 -6.67
N ALA A 88 -7.90 -5.89 -6.89
CA ALA A 88 -7.52 -6.41 -8.20
C ALA A 88 -8.52 -7.47 -8.69
N GLN A 89 -8.91 -8.40 -7.81
CA GLN A 89 -9.90 -9.43 -8.12
C GLN A 89 -11.27 -8.81 -8.44
N ALA A 90 -11.72 -7.84 -7.64
CA ALA A 90 -12.99 -7.14 -7.88
C ALA A 90 -13.02 -6.35 -9.20
N ARG A 91 -11.86 -5.87 -9.66
CA ARG A 91 -11.73 -5.24 -10.99
C ARG A 91 -11.79 -6.27 -12.11
N ASN A 92 -11.10 -7.39 -11.98
CA ASN A 92 -11.08 -8.44 -13.00
C ASN A 92 -12.47 -9.11 -13.17
N ARG A 93 -13.26 -9.13 -12.10
CA ARG A 93 -14.66 -9.61 -12.13
C ARG A 93 -15.67 -8.62 -12.73
N ARG A 94 -15.30 -7.34 -12.94
CA ARG A 94 -16.20 -6.40 -13.61
C ARG A 94 -16.16 -6.67 -15.12
N PRO A 95 -17.29 -7.05 -15.75
CA PRO A 95 -17.33 -7.18 -17.20
C PRO A 95 -16.94 -5.84 -17.84
N ALA A 96 -16.23 -5.89 -18.96
CA ALA A 96 -15.92 -4.69 -19.74
C ALA A 96 -17.25 -3.97 -20.04
N PRO A 97 -17.31 -2.62 -19.94
CA PRO A 97 -18.50 -1.91 -20.33
C PRO A 97 -18.82 -2.26 -21.78
N GLU A 98 -20.02 -2.78 -22.02
CA GLU A 98 -20.54 -2.97 -23.37
C GLU A 98 -20.54 -1.59 -24.04
N LEU A 99 -19.66 -1.42 -25.02
CA LEU A 99 -19.64 -0.26 -25.89
C LEU A 99 -20.89 -0.35 -26.76
N ASN A 100 -21.96 0.33 -26.32
CA ASN A 100 -23.12 0.65 -27.16
C ASN A 100 -22.80 1.81 -28.10
#